data_AF-A0A924MMW4-F1
#
_entry.id   AF-A0A924MMW4-F1
#
_cell.length_a   1.000
_cell.length_b   1.000
_cell.length_c   1.000
_cell.angle_alpha   90.00
_cell.angle_beta   90.00
_cell.angle_gamma   90.00
#
_symmetry.space_group_name_H-M   'P 1'
#
loop_
_entity.id
_entity.type
_entity.pdbx_description
1 polymer ?
#
loop_
_entity_poly.entity_id
_entity_poly.type
_entity_poly.pdbx_seq_one_letter_code
_entity_poly.pdbx_strand_id
1 'polypeptide(L)'
;MHATRRFPAPALIAAILAALLAGACSRSEPVPVATATPPATPAPVSTKPTLGSFGFDAAGMDRTVAPGDNFFDYANGEWVKNTEIPA
;
A
#
# COMPACT_ATOMS: atom_id res chain seq x y z
N MET A 1 -6.42 50.27 -46.57
CA MET A 1 -5.76 51.17 -45.59
C MET A 1 -6.45 51.01 -44.23
N HIS A 2 -6.04 50.03 -43.42
CA HIS A 2 -6.53 49.90 -42.04
C HIS A 2 -5.66 50.79 -41.14
N ALA A 3 -6.22 51.93 -40.73
CA ALA A 3 -5.60 52.79 -39.74
C ALA A 3 -5.60 52.05 -38.39
N THR A 4 -4.41 51.67 -37.92
CA THR A 4 -4.20 51.11 -36.59
C THR A 4 -4.50 52.18 -35.54
N ARG A 5 -5.68 52.11 -34.92
CA ARG A 5 -6.03 52.95 -33.76
C ARG A 5 -5.11 52.55 -32.61
N ARG A 6 -4.13 53.39 -32.28
CA ARG A 6 -3.28 53.26 -31.09
C ARG A 6 -4.09 53.71 -29.87
N PHE A 7 -4.52 52.77 -29.03
CA PHE A 7 -5.15 53.11 -27.75
C PHE A 7 -4.09 53.68 -26.80
N PRO A 8 -4.37 54.78 -26.05
CA PRO A 8 -3.42 55.34 -25.12
C PRO A 8 -3.18 54.36 -23.96
N ALA A 9 -1.91 54.10 -23.64
CA ALA A 9 -1.47 53.22 -22.54
C ALA A 9 -2.26 53.37 -21.22
N PRO A 10 -2.68 54.57 -20.74
CA PRO A 10 -3.48 54.68 -19.51
C PRO A 10 -4.87 54.02 -19.61
N ALA A 11 -5.48 53.95 -20.80
CA ALA A 11 -6.78 53.30 -20.99
C ALA A 11 -6.69 51.77 -20.94
N LEU A 12 -5.54 51.20 -21.36
CA LEU A 12 -5.28 49.76 -21.25
C LEU A 12 -5.06 49.35 -19.78
N ILE A 13 -4.37 50.19 -19.00
CA ILE A 13 -4.10 49.95 -17.58
C ILE A 13 -5.38 50.03 -16.75
N ALA A 14 -6.26 51.01 -17.03
CA ALA A 14 -7.55 51.12 -16.35
C ALA A 14 -8.48 49.93 -16.61
N ALA A 15 -8.47 49.38 -17.82
CA ALA A 15 -9.25 48.19 -18.17
C ALA A 15 -8.74 46.92 -17.45
N ILE A 16 -7.42 46.78 -17.30
CA ILE A 16 -6.81 45.65 -16.56
C ILE A 16 -7.14 45.73 -15.07
N LEU A 17 -7.11 46.93 -14.48
CA LEU A 17 -7.44 47.12 -13.05
C LEU A 17 -8.92 46.82 -12.74
N ALA A 18 -9.84 47.21 -13.63
CA ALA A 18 -11.26 46.90 -13.48
C ALA A 18 -11.57 45.40 -13.60
N ALA A 19 -10.85 44.68 -14.46
CA ALA A 19 -10.98 43.23 -14.59
C ALA A 19 -10.47 42.48 -13.35
N LEU A 20 -9.45 43.00 -12.66
CA LEU A 20 -8.93 42.43 -11.42
C LEU A 20 -9.89 42.60 -10.24
N LEU A 21 -10.62 43.72 -10.14
CA LEU A 21 -11.57 43.96 -9.05
C LEU A 21 -12.88 43.17 -9.18
N ALA A 22 -13.29 42.78 -10.40
CA ALA A 22 -14.52 42.02 -10.63
C ALA A 22 -14.39 40.51 -10.37
N GLY A 23 -13.17 39.99 -10.17
CA GLY A 23 -12.90 38.57 -9.91
C GLY A 23 -13.09 38.13 -8.46
N ALA A 24 -13.38 39.04 -7.52
CA ALA A 24 -13.47 38.75 -6.09
C ALA A 24 -14.86 38.26 -5.62
N CYS A 25 -15.85 38.20 -6.51
CA CYS A 25 -17.12 37.57 -6.18
C CYS A 25 -17.01 36.05 -6.31
N SER A 26 -16.44 35.40 -5.30
CA SER A 26 -16.55 33.95 -5.12
C SER A 26 -18.03 33.58 -5.05
N ARG A 27 -18.60 33.07 -6.13
CA ARG A 27 -19.91 32.43 -6.11
C ARG A 27 -19.75 31.15 -5.29
N SER A 28 -20.25 31.15 -4.06
CA SER A 28 -20.38 29.92 -3.28
C SER A 28 -21.44 29.06 -3.94
N GLU A 29 -21.02 28.03 -4.68
CA GLU A 29 -21.91 26.93 -5.03
C GLU A 29 -22.08 26.05 -3.78
N PRO A 30 -23.32 25.65 -3.43
CA PRO A 30 -23.53 24.68 -2.38
C PRO A 30 -22.99 23.32 -2.85
N VAL A 31 -21.91 22.87 -2.23
CA VAL A 31 -21.39 21.51 -2.40
C VAL A 31 -22.40 20.55 -1.78
N PRO A 32 -22.90 19.53 -2.51
CA PRO A 32 -23.74 18.51 -1.90
C PRO A 32 -22.92 17.77 -0.84
N VAL A 33 -23.37 17.84 0.41
CA VAL A 33 -22.76 17.09 1.51
C VAL A 33 -23.01 15.61 1.25
N ALA A 34 -21.96 14.87 0.90
CA ALA A 34 -22.01 13.43 0.92
C ALA A 34 -22.28 12.96 2.36
N THR A 35 -23.34 12.20 2.57
CA THR A 35 -23.59 11.53 3.85
C THR A 35 -22.41 10.60 4.12
N ALA A 36 -21.68 10.85 5.21
CA ALA A 36 -20.57 10.00 5.60
C ALA A 36 -21.09 8.60 5.95
N THR A 37 -20.72 7.60 5.16
CA THR A 37 -20.87 6.20 5.54
C THR A 37 -20.03 5.96 6.80
N PRO A 38 -20.59 5.38 7.88
CA PRO A 38 -19.82 5.04 9.07
C PRO A 38 -18.59 4.22 8.69
N PRO A 39 -17.42 4.46 9.33
CA PRO A 39 -16.23 3.66 9.06
C PRO A 39 -16.57 2.19 9.32
N ALA A 40 -16.32 1.35 8.32
CA ALA A 40 -16.50 -0.09 8.45
C ALA A 40 -15.63 -0.59 9.62
N THR A 41 -16.22 -1.39 10.50
CA THR A 41 -15.46 -2.05 11.57
C THR A 41 -14.36 -2.90 10.93
N PRO A 42 -13.07 -2.71 11.31
CA PRO A 42 -12.00 -3.54 10.81
C PRO A 42 -12.30 -5.00 11.12
N ALA A 43 -12.25 -5.85 10.09
CA ALA A 43 -12.36 -7.28 10.29
C ALA A 43 -11.23 -7.74 11.24
N PRO A 44 -11.49 -8.73 12.11
CA PRO A 44 -10.45 -9.27 12.97
C PRO A 44 -9.31 -9.80 12.11
N VAL A 45 -8.10 -9.32 12.36
CA VAL A 45 -6.89 -9.85 11.72
C VAL A 45 -6.60 -11.23 12.29
N SER A 46 -6.51 -12.23 11.41
CA SER A 46 -6.06 -13.56 11.80
C SER A 46 -4.62 -13.47 12.30
N THR A 47 -4.38 -13.93 13.52
CA THR A 47 -3.03 -13.99 14.12
C THR A 47 -2.26 -15.25 13.71
N LYS A 48 -2.90 -16.18 12.98
CA LYS A 48 -2.26 -17.43 12.54
C LYS A 48 -1.54 -17.23 11.20
N PRO A 49 -0.32 -17.78 11.03
CA PRO A 49 0.35 -17.80 9.73
C PRO A 49 -0.49 -18.46 8.65
N THR A 50 -0.56 -17.83 7.48
CA THR A 50 -1.30 -18.34 6.31
C THR A 50 -0.81 -19.71 5.86
N LEU A 51 0.48 -20.01 6.02
CA LEU A 51 1.12 -21.26 5.57
C LEU A 51 1.19 -22.36 6.65
N GLY A 52 0.56 -22.17 7.80
CA GLY A 52 0.64 -23.12 8.92
C GLY A 52 2.00 -23.08 9.64
N SER A 53 2.37 -24.19 10.27
CA SER A 53 3.68 -24.34 10.92
C SER A 53 4.74 -24.60 9.86
N PHE A 54 5.78 -23.77 9.81
CA PHE A 54 6.90 -23.88 8.90
C PHE A 54 8.20 -23.86 9.69
N GLY A 55 9.25 -24.47 9.15
CA GLY A 55 10.56 -24.53 9.81
C GLY A 55 11.19 -25.91 9.70
N PHE A 56 12.10 -26.18 10.63
CA PHE A 56 12.81 -27.44 10.71
C PHE A 56 11.95 -28.54 11.36
N ASP A 57 11.94 -29.74 10.77
CA ASP A 57 11.20 -30.88 11.31
C ASP A 57 11.98 -31.53 12.47
N ALA A 58 11.68 -31.07 13.69
CA ALA A 58 12.30 -31.61 14.89
C ALA A 58 11.82 -33.02 15.26
N ALA A 59 10.74 -33.51 14.64
CA ALA A 59 10.22 -34.86 14.88
C ALA A 59 10.97 -35.91 14.05
N GLY A 60 11.48 -35.55 12.88
CA GLY A 60 12.33 -36.40 12.03
C GLY A 60 13.76 -36.61 12.55
N MET A 61 14.15 -35.95 13.64
CA MET A 61 15.47 -36.04 14.25
C MET A 61 15.66 -37.30 15.10
N ASP A 62 16.87 -37.87 15.09
CA ASP A 62 17.30 -38.87 16.06
C ASP A 62 18.21 -38.24 17.14
N ARG A 63 17.63 -37.94 18.31
CA ARG A 63 18.36 -37.33 19.44
C ARG A 63 19.22 -38.31 20.23
N THR A 64 19.29 -39.58 19.84
CA THR A 64 20.23 -40.53 20.42
C THR A 64 21.64 -40.40 19.84
N VAL A 65 21.77 -39.79 18.67
CA VAL A 65 23.06 -39.47 18.03
C VAL A 65 23.50 -38.08 18.45
N ALA A 66 24.74 -37.92 18.93
CA ALA A 66 25.27 -36.60 19.20
C ALA A 66 25.48 -35.85 17.87
N PRO A 67 25.10 -34.56 17.76
CA PRO A 67 25.20 -33.82 16.51
C PRO A 67 26.65 -33.65 16.02
N GLY A 68 27.64 -33.77 16.92
CA GLY A 68 29.07 -33.72 16.58
C GLY A 68 29.62 -35.02 16.00
N ASP A 69 28.97 -36.16 16.26
CA ASP A 69 29.43 -37.47 15.78
C ASP A 69 28.93 -37.73 14.35
N ASN A 70 27.61 -37.53 14.13
CA ASN A 70 27.02 -37.54 12.79
C ASN A 70 25.79 -36.63 12.73
N PHE A 71 25.95 -35.47 12.10
CA PHE A 71 24.87 -34.51 11.99
C PHE A 71 23.72 -34.98 11.08
N PHE A 72 24.01 -35.77 10.04
CA PHE A 72 22.96 -36.26 9.13
C PHE A 72 21.99 -37.19 9.87
N ASP A 73 22.53 -38.15 10.62
CA ASP A 73 21.73 -39.08 11.42
C ASP A 73 21.00 -38.35 12.55
N TYR A 74 21.65 -37.39 13.22
CA TYR A 74 20.98 -36.56 14.23
C TYR A 74 19.78 -35.79 13.65
N ALA A 75 19.97 -35.14 12.50
CA ALA A 75 18.95 -34.28 11.91
C ALA A 75 17.82 -35.04 11.23
N ASN A 76 18.10 -36.21 10.64
CA ASN A 76 17.16 -36.93 9.75
C ASN A 76 16.92 -38.39 10.14
N GLY A 77 17.54 -38.89 11.21
CA GLY A 77 17.61 -40.33 11.49
C GLY A 77 16.25 -40.99 11.67
N GLU A 78 15.27 -40.29 12.22
CA GLU A 78 13.91 -40.83 12.36
C GLU A 78 13.15 -40.83 11.03
N TRP A 79 13.37 -39.83 10.18
CA TRP A 79 12.82 -39.81 8.83
C TRP A 79 13.37 -40.95 7.97
N VAL A 80 14.69 -41.20 8.04
CA VAL A 80 15.37 -42.27 7.29
C VAL A 80 14.82 -43.65 7.68
N LYS A 81 14.55 -43.89 8.97
CA LYS A 81 14.00 -45.17 9.44
C LYS A 81 12.58 -45.42 8.95
N ASN A 82 11.79 -44.36 8.86
CA ASN A 82 10.33 -44.47 8.70
C ASN A 82 9.84 -44.18 7.28
N THR A 83 10.69 -43.64 6.41
CA THR A 83 10.28 -43.23 5.06
C THR A 83 10.78 -44.20 4.01
N GLU A 84 9.87 -44.96 3.42
CA GLU A 84 10.14 -45.85 2.30
C GLU A 84 10.29 -45.07 0.99
N ILE A 85 11.22 -45.49 0.13
CA ILE A 85 11.37 -44.95 -1.22
C ILE A 85 10.35 -45.66 -2.14
N PRO A 86 9.40 -44.93 -2.77
CA PRO A 86 8.43 -45.54 -3.67
C PRO A 86 9.09 -46.11 -4.93
N ALA A 87 8.59 -47.25 -5.40
CA ALA A 87 9.00 -47.93 -6.63
C ALA A 87 7.93 -47.81 -7.72
#